data_AF-C8PFF3-F1
#
_entry.id   AF-C8PFF3-F1
#
_cell.length_a   1.000
_cell.length_b   1.000
_cell.length_c   1.000
_cell.angle_alpha   90.00
_cell.angle_beta   90.00
_cell.angle_gamma   90.00
#
_symmetry.space_group_name_H-M   'P 1'
#
loop_
_entity.id
_entity.type
_entity.pdbx_description
1 polymer ?
#
loop_
_entity_poly.entity_id
_entity_poly.type
_entity_poly.pdbx_seq_one_letter_code
_entity_poly.pdbx_strand_id
1 'polypeptide(L)'
;MARITDEKREKIIADYKAGASKNSLALKYEVSIGAVFKICNGVERDLAPLVKAQVAINTELADRSEKEVKAFHSAVDEATKHLIYFQNSALRNQKLANAALESAERLCDIEAHARITAKNKETVLGRMPETIIQNTNAQQTKIQITRREIGASDE
;
A
#
# COMPACT_ATOMS: atom_id res chain seq x y z
N MET A 1 36.75 7.86 27.96
CA MET A 1 35.50 7.33 27.37
C MET A 1 35.87 6.54 26.12
N ALA A 2 35.33 5.33 25.94
CA ALA A 2 35.51 4.58 24.70
C ALA A 2 34.97 5.41 23.52
N ARG A 3 35.76 5.55 22.46
CA ARG A 3 35.36 6.27 21.25
C ARG A 3 34.20 5.50 20.61
N ILE A 4 33.07 6.16 20.39
CA ILE A 4 31.94 5.55 19.68
C ILE A 4 32.37 5.34 18.24
N THR A 5 32.42 4.08 17.81
CA THR A 5 32.68 3.72 16.41
C THR A 5 31.47 4.07 15.55
N ASP A 6 31.69 4.26 14.25
CA ASP A 6 30.61 4.58 13.31
C ASP A 6 29.56 3.47 13.27
N GLU A 7 29.98 2.21 13.30
CA GLU A 7 29.09 1.06 13.39
C GLU A 7 28.20 1.09 14.66
N LYS A 8 28.78 1.46 15.81
CA LYS A 8 28.03 1.55 17.07
C LYS A 8 27.02 2.71 17.03
N ARG A 9 27.40 3.83 16.40
CA ARG A 9 26.50 4.96 16.16
C ARG A 9 25.33 4.55 15.27
N GLU A 10 25.58 3.86 14.17
CA GLU A 10 24.53 3.38 13.25
C GLU A 10 23.54 2.46 13.96
N LYS A 11 24.03 1.52 14.77
CA LYS A 11 23.19 0.62 15.57
C LYS A 11 22.31 1.37 16.58
N ILE A 12 22.84 2.38 17.28
CA ILE A 12 22.06 3.22 18.20
C ILE A 12 20.94 3.96 17.46
N ILE A 13 21.23 4.50 16.27
CA ILE A 13 20.24 5.20 15.44
C ILE A 13 19.15 4.23 15.00
N ALA A 14 19.50 3.05 14.50
CA ALA A 14 18.54 2.04 14.03
C ALA A 14 17.59 1.59 15.14
N ASP A 15 18.11 1.28 16.33
CA ASP A 15 17.27 0.90 17.47
C ASP A 15 16.39 2.06 17.95
N TYR A 16 16.90 3.29 17.92
CA TYR A 16 16.11 4.48 18.27
C TYR A 16 14.93 4.66 17.31
N LYS A 17 15.19 4.52 16.00
CA LYS A 17 14.19 4.53 14.94
C LYS A 17 13.11 3.49 15.18
N ALA A 18 13.52 2.28 15.59
CA ALA A 18 12.64 1.14 15.86
C ALA A 18 11.79 1.27 17.15
N GLY A 19 12.03 2.26 18.00
CA GLY A 19 11.21 2.47 19.19
C GLY A 19 11.92 2.29 20.53
N ALA A 20 13.24 2.08 20.56
CA ALA A 20 14.01 2.06 21.80
C ALA A 20 14.11 3.45 22.46
N SER A 21 14.08 3.50 23.79
CA SER A 21 14.26 4.75 24.55
C SER A 21 15.74 5.13 24.62
N LYS A 22 16.06 6.42 24.76
CA LYS A 22 17.46 6.88 24.90
C LYS A 22 18.14 6.26 26.14
N ASN A 23 17.40 6.03 27.22
CA ASN A 23 17.90 5.39 28.43
C ASN A 23 18.24 3.91 28.20
N SER A 24 17.34 3.15 27.55
CA SER A 24 17.61 1.75 27.22
C SER A 24 18.79 1.60 26.25
N LEU A 25 18.97 2.56 25.33
CA LEU A 25 20.12 2.58 24.41
C LEU A 25 21.43 2.87 25.14
N ALA A 26 21.44 3.81 26.08
CA ALA A 26 22.62 4.11 26.89
C ALA A 26 23.12 2.89 27.65
N LEU A 27 22.18 2.11 28.22
CA LEU A 27 22.46 0.84 28.89
C LEU A 27 22.93 -0.23 27.90
N LYS A 28 22.14 -0.50 26.84
CA LYS A 28 22.42 -1.55 25.85
C LYS A 28 23.78 -1.40 25.17
N TYR A 29 24.16 -0.16 24.88
CA TYR A 29 25.40 0.15 24.18
C TYR A 29 26.52 0.61 25.12
N GLU A 30 26.33 0.62 26.44
CA GLU A 30 27.35 1.05 27.41
C GLU A 30 27.97 2.41 27.05
N VAL A 31 27.11 3.37 26.70
CA VAL A 31 27.51 4.74 26.35
C VAL A 31 26.81 5.73 27.26
N SER A 32 27.41 6.91 27.44
CA SER A 32 26.77 7.95 28.25
C SER A 32 25.45 8.39 27.62
N ILE A 33 24.46 8.67 28.47
CA ILE A 33 23.15 9.14 28.03
C ILE A 33 23.29 10.42 27.17
N GLY A 34 24.20 11.33 27.54
CA GLY A 34 24.49 12.53 26.76
C GLY A 34 25.01 12.25 25.35
N ALA A 35 25.77 11.17 25.15
CA ALA A 35 26.19 10.76 23.80
C ALA A 35 25.00 10.24 22.97
N VAL A 36 24.11 9.45 23.56
CA VAL A 36 22.88 8.99 22.90
C VAL A 36 21.98 10.16 22.50
N PHE A 37 21.80 11.14 23.39
CA PHE A 37 21.04 12.35 23.06
C PHE A 37 21.62 13.10 21.86
N LYS A 38 22.96 13.22 21.77
CA LYS A 38 23.62 13.82 20.61
C LYS A 38 23.46 12.98 19.34
N ILE A 39 23.53 11.65 19.44
CA ILE A 39 23.40 10.72 18.29
C ILE A 39 21.97 10.73 17.73
N CYS A 40 20.98 10.69 18.61
CA CYS A 40 19.57 10.61 18.24
C CYS A 40 18.93 11.99 17.99
N ASN A 41 19.70 13.08 18.06
CA ASN A 41 19.16 14.42 17.88
C ASN A 41 18.68 14.61 16.43
N GLY A 42 17.44 15.05 16.24
CA GLY A 42 16.84 15.22 14.90
C GLY A 42 16.53 13.92 14.15
N VAL A 43 16.69 12.75 14.77
CA VAL A 43 16.34 11.46 14.16
C VAL A 43 14.86 11.16 14.38
N GLU A 44 14.11 11.00 13.30
CA GLU A 44 12.71 10.55 13.34
C GLU A 44 12.61 9.06 13.69
N ARG A 45 11.51 8.65 14.32
CA ARG A 45 11.24 7.25 14.71
C ARG A 45 10.29 6.57 13.73
N ASP A 46 10.64 6.65 12.45
CA ASP A 46 9.90 6.12 11.30
C ASP A 46 9.63 4.61 11.37
N LEU A 47 10.50 3.83 12.00
CA LEU A 47 10.32 2.38 12.16
C LEU A 47 9.40 1.99 13.32
N ALA A 48 9.19 2.86 14.32
CA ALA A 48 8.41 2.53 15.51
C ALA A 48 6.94 2.16 15.21
N PRO A 49 6.22 2.84 14.30
CA PRO A 49 4.88 2.41 13.87
C PRO A 49 4.86 1.02 13.23
N LEU A 50 5.89 0.69 12.42
CA LEU A 50 5.99 -0.63 11.76
C LEU A 50 6.23 -1.74 12.79
N VAL A 51 7.10 -1.51 13.77
CA VAL A 51 7.32 -2.45 14.88
C VAL A 51 6.02 -2.67 15.65
N LYS A 52 5.26 -1.61 15.94
CA LYS A 52 3.96 -1.73 16.61
C LYS A 52 2.97 -2.57 15.80
N ALA A 53 2.91 -2.38 14.49
CA ALA A 53 2.05 -3.18 13.61
C ALA A 53 2.46 -4.66 13.60
N GLN A 54 3.76 -4.95 13.51
CA GLN A 54 4.26 -6.32 13.54
C GLN A 54 4.01 -7.00 14.88
N VAL A 55 4.17 -6.28 16.00
CA VAL A 55 3.85 -6.81 17.34
C VAL A 55 2.37 -7.15 17.45
N ALA A 56 1.47 -6.33 16.90
CA ALA A 56 0.03 -6.62 16.89
C ALA A 56 -0.27 -7.93 16.13
N ILE A 57 0.28 -8.08 14.91
CA ILE A 57 0.15 -9.31 14.12
C ILE A 57 0.69 -10.53 14.89
N ASN A 58 1.90 -10.43 15.45
CA ASN A 58 2.50 -11.53 16.20
C ASN A 58 1.69 -11.90 17.46
N THR A 59 1.05 -10.93 18.09
CA THR A 59 0.16 -11.16 19.24
C THR A 59 -1.07 -11.96 18.82
N GLU A 60 -1.69 -11.62 17.68
CA GLU A 60 -2.84 -12.38 17.14
C GLU A 60 -2.47 -13.80 16.70
N LEU A 61 -1.22 -14.00 16.27
CA LEU A 61 -0.69 -15.30 15.88
C LEU A 61 -0.27 -16.16 17.08
N ALA A 62 -0.11 -15.58 18.27
CA ALA A 62 0.43 -16.28 19.44
C ALA A 62 -0.44 -17.47 19.89
N ASP A 63 -1.76 -17.39 19.69
CA ASP A 63 -2.72 -18.43 20.05
C ASP A 63 -3.01 -19.43 18.91
N ARG A 64 -2.33 -19.30 17.76
CA ARG A 64 -2.55 -20.13 16.57
C ARG A 64 -1.63 -21.35 16.54
N SER A 65 -2.01 -22.37 15.78
CA SER A 65 -1.15 -23.53 15.60
C SER A 65 0.08 -23.19 14.74
N GLU A 66 1.19 -23.89 14.98
CA GLU A 66 2.42 -23.72 14.20
C GLU A 66 2.18 -23.87 12.68
N LYS A 67 1.28 -24.78 12.29
CA LYS A 67 0.88 -24.99 10.89
C LYS A 67 0.21 -23.75 10.29
N GLU A 68 -0.71 -23.12 11.04
CA GLU A 68 -1.38 -21.89 10.61
C GLU A 68 -0.41 -20.73 10.53
N VAL A 69 0.47 -20.56 11.53
CA VAL A 69 1.49 -19.51 11.53
C VAL A 69 2.44 -19.66 10.34
N LYS A 70 2.88 -20.90 10.04
CA LYS A 70 3.71 -21.18 8.86
C LYS A 70 2.98 -20.88 7.55
N ALA A 71 1.72 -21.28 7.44
CA ALA A 71 0.92 -20.99 6.25
C ALA A 71 0.72 -19.48 6.05
N PHE A 72 0.48 -18.74 7.14
CA PHE A 72 0.38 -17.28 7.12
C PHE A 72 1.65 -16.63 6.58
N HIS A 73 2.82 -16.96 7.13
CA HIS A 73 4.08 -16.37 6.68
C HIS A 73 4.40 -16.73 5.22
N SER A 74 4.14 -17.97 4.79
CA SER A 74 4.29 -18.36 3.38
C SER A 74 3.40 -17.53 2.45
N ALA A 75 2.13 -17.32 2.83
CA ALA A 75 1.19 -16.53 2.03
C ALA A 75 1.60 -15.05 1.94
N VAL A 76 2.08 -14.46 3.04
CA VAL A 76 2.59 -13.08 3.07
C VAL A 76 3.84 -12.93 2.20
N ASP A 77 4.78 -13.87 2.29
CA ASP A 77 5.99 -13.88 1.47
C ASP A 77 5.66 -14.01 -0.03
N GLU A 78 4.76 -14.92 -0.39
CA GLU A 78 4.31 -15.11 -1.77
C GLU A 78 3.61 -13.86 -2.32
N ALA A 79 2.69 -13.27 -1.56
CA ALA A 79 2.02 -12.03 -1.94
C ALA A 79 3.02 -10.88 -2.14
N THR A 80 4.01 -10.77 -1.26
CA THR A 80 5.08 -9.75 -1.35
C THR A 80 5.93 -9.96 -2.60
N LYS A 81 6.32 -11.22 -2.89
CA LYS A 81 7.06 -11.57 -4.11
C LYS A 81 6.28 -11.24 -5.37
N HIS A 82 4.98 -11.55 -5.41
CA HIS A 82 4.12 -11.21 -6.54
C HIS A 82 4.04 -9.71 -6.78
N LEU A 83 3.86 -8.91 -5.73
CA LEU A 83 3.85 -7.44 -5.85
C LEU A 83 5.17 -6.92 -6.44
N ILE A 84 6.31 -7.36 -5.91
CA ILE A 84 7.63 -6.96 -6.42
C ILE A 84 7.84 -7.43 -7.87
N TYR A 85 7.43 -8.66 -8.18
CA TYR A 85 7.55 -9.22 -9.53
C TYR A 85 6.72 -8.42 -10.54
N PHE A 86 5.46 -8.12 -10.23
CA PHE A 86 4.59 -7.34 -11.11
C PHE A 86 5.12 -5.91 -11.30
N GLN A 87 5.58 -5.25 -10.24
CA GLN A 87 6.21 -3.93 -10.35
C GLN A 87 7.46 -3.97 -11.24
N ASN A 88 8.37 -4.92 -11.01
CA ASN A 88 9.58 -5.08 -11.81
C ASN A 88 9.27 -5.42 -13.27
N SER A 89 8.27 -6.27 -13.51
CA SER A 89 7.79 -6.63 -14.83
C SER A 89 7.22 -5.41 -15.55
N ALA A 90 6.36 -4.63 -14.89
CA ALA A 90 5.81 -3.39 -15.43
C ALA A 90 6.90 -2.38 -15.80
N LEU A 91 7.94 -2.23 -14.96
CA LEU A 91 9.08 -1.36 -15.25
C LEU A 91 9.89 -1.84 -16.47
N ARG A 92 10.18 -3.14 -16.55
CA ARG A 92 10.88 -3.74 -17.71
C ARG A 92 10.06 -3.60 -18.99
N ASN A 93 8.77 -3.88 -18.90
CA ASN A 93 7.82 -3.77 -20.01
C ASN A 93 7.74 -2.31 -20.51
N GLN A 94 7.72 -1.33 -19.61
CA GLN A 94 7.73 0.08 -19.98
C GLN A 94 9.02 0.49 -20.68
N LYS A 95 10.18 0.03 -20.19
CA LYS A 95 11.48 0.30 -20.83
C LYS A 95 11.51 -0.25 -22.26
N LEU A 96 11.03 -1.49 -22.45
CA LEU A 96 10.96 -2.11 -23.77
C LEU A 96 9.97 -1.39 -24.68
N ALA A 97 8.79 -1.02 -24.18
CA ALA A 97 7.80 -0.28 -24.93
C ALA A 97 8.34 1.09 -25.38
N ASN A 98 9.01 1.83 -24.49
CA ASN A 98 9.63 3.10 -24.83
C ASN A 98 10.69 2.96 -25.93
N ALA A 99 11.55 1.94 -25.85
CA ALA A 99 12.53 1.67 -26.90
C ALA A 99 11.86 1.34 -28.24
N ALA A 100 10.78 0.55 -28.23
CA ALA A 100 10.02 0.24 -29.44
C ALA A 100 9.29 1.46 -30.02
N LEU A 101 8.89 2.42 -29.18
CA LEU A 101 8.25 3.67 -29.59
C LEU A 101 9.21 4.58 -30.37
N GLU A 102 10.51 4.58 -30.06
CA GLU A 102 11.52 5.37 -30.77
C GLU A 102 11.61 5.01 -32.27
N SER A 103 11.34 3.75 -32.61
CA SER A 103 11.29 3.23 -33.98
C SER A 103 9.87 3.08 -34.53
N ALA A 104 8.85 3.66 -33.89
CA ALA A 104 7.47 3.49 -34.31
C ALA A 104 7.14 4.33 -35.56
N GLU A 105 6.70 3.68 -36.63
CA GLU A 105 6.33 4.33 -37.89
C GLU A 105 4.81 4.41 -38.11
N ARG A 106 4.03 3.68 -37.30
CA ARG A 106 2.57 3.55 -37.47
C ARG A 106 1.81 3.92 -36.22
N LEU A 107 0.62 4.49 -36.41
CA LEU A 107 -0.30 4.85 -35.34
C LEU A 107 -0.66 3.64 -34.44
N CYS A 108 -0.78 2.44 -35.01
CA CYS A 108 -1.08 1.22 -34.24
C CYS A 108 0.02 0.87 -33.22
N ASP A 109 1.28 1.21 -33.52
CA ASP A 109 2.41 0.95 -32.62
C ASP A 109 2.39 1.94 -31.44
N ILE A 110 1.99 3.19 -31.70
CA ILE A 110 1.74 4.22 -30.67
C ILE A 110 0.56 3.83 -29.78
N GLU A 111 -0.54 3.34 -30.35
CA GLU A 111 -1.69 2.86 -29.57
C GLU A 111 -1.34 1.64 -28.71
N ALA A 112 -0.53 0.72 -29.22
CA ALA A 112 -0.03 -0.41 -28.45
C ALA A 112 0.82 0.06 -27.26
N HIS A 113 1.72 1.03 -27.48
CA HIS A 113 2.49 1.67 -26.42
C HIS A 113 1.60 2.34 -25.37
N ALA A 114 0.60 3.10 -25.78
CA ALA A 114 -0.33 3.79 -24.87
C ALA A 114 -1.08 2.78 -23.96
N ARG A 115 -1.53 1.65 -24.52
CA ARG A 115 -2.17 0.57 -23.75
C ARG A 115 -1.20 -0.11 -22.78
N ILE A 116 0.03 -0.39 -23.21
CA ILE A 116 1.06 -0.98 -22.33
C ILE A 116 1.36 -0.02 -21.17
N THR A 117 1.51 1.27 -21.47
CA THR A 117 1.75 2.31 -20.47
C THR A 117 0.61 2.43 -19.47
N ALA A 118 -0.64 2.40 -19.94
CA ALA A 118 -1.81 2.40 -19.07
C ALA A 118 -1.84 1.19 -18.12
N LYS A 119 -1.60 -0.03 -18.64
CA LYS A 119 -1.57 -1.25 -17.82
C LYS A 119 -0.41 -1.27 -16.81
N ASN A 120 0.77 -0.84 -17.23
CA ASN A 120 1.94 -0.74 -16.33
C ASN A 120 1.68 0.30 -15.24
N LYS A 121 1.05 1.44 -15.58
CA LYS A 121 0.62 2.45 -14.61
C LYS A 121 -0.32 1.86 -13.56
N GLU A 122 -1.34 1.11 -13.97
CA GLU A 122 -2.26 0.44 -13.03
C GLU A 122 -1.54 -0.55 -12.11
N THR A 123 -0.55 -1.27 -12.65
CA THR A 123 0.22 -2.26 -11.87
C THR A 123 1.12 -1.60 -10.83
N VAL A 124 1.67 -0.42 -11.12
CA VAL A 124 2.61 0.29 -10.23
C VAL A 124 1.89 1.22 -9.26
N LEU A 125 0.89 1.98 -9.72
CA LEU A 125 0.20 3.02 -8.95
C LEU A 125 -1.20 2.62 -8.47
N GLY A 126 -1.69 1.45 -8.87
CA GLY A 126 -3.07 1.02 -8.64
C GLY A 126 -4.05 1.59 -9.66
N ARG A 127 -5.28 1.05 -9.67
CA ARG A 127 -6.37 1.55 -10.51
C ARG A 127 -6.94 2.83 -9.91
N MET A 128 -7.15 3.84 -10.75
CA MET A 128 -7.91 5.01 -10.36
C MET A 128 -9.40 4.65 -10.30
N PRO A 129 -10.19 5.24 -9.39
CA PRO A 129 -11.63 5.04 -9.37
C PRO A 129 -12.25 5.57 -10.66
N GLU A 130 -12.81 4.67 -11.47
CA GLU A 130 -13.54 5.05 -12.68
C GLU A 130 -14.96 5.49 -12.30
N THR A 131 -15.34 6.71 -12.70
CA THR A 131 -16.72 7.17 -12.54
C THR A 131 -17.56 6.56 -13.65
N ILE A 132 -18.23 5.45 -13.37
CA ILE A 132 -19.18 4.84 -14.30
C ILE A 132 -20.50 5.63 -14.19
N ILE A 133 -20.77 6.51 -15.16
CA ILE A 133 -22.08 7.16 -15.28
C ILE A 133 -23.05 6.15 -15.89
N GLN A 134 -23.85 5.48 -15.05
CA GLN A 134 -24.98 4.66 -15.52
C GLN A 134 -26.13 5.57 -15.91
N ASN A 135 -26.20 5.97 -17.18
CA ASN A 135 -27.33 6.71 -17.72
C ASN A 135 -28.47 5.75 -18.10
N THR A 136 -29.09 5.13 -17.09
CA THR A 136 -30.27 4.28 -17.30
C THR A 136 -31.50 5.20 -17.43
N ASN A 137 -31.93 5.45 -18.66
CA ASN A 137 -33.21 6.12 -18.96
C ASN A 137 -34.37 5.24 -18.48
N ALA A 138 -34.79 5.37 -17.22
CA ALA A 138 -36.05 4.80 -16.73
C ALA A 138 -37.22 5.53 -17.40
N GLN A 139 -37.86 4.88 -18.38
CA GLN A 139 -39.08 5.37 -19.02
C GLN A 139 -40.17 5.60 -17.96
N GLN A 140 -40.66 6.84 -17.88
CA GLN A 140 -41.75 7.24 -17.00
C GLN A 140 -43.06 6.51 -17.38
N THR A 141 -43.56 5.65 -16.51
CA THR A 141 -44.91 5.10 -16.61
C THR A 141 -45.93 6.22 -16.38
N LYS A 142 -46.72 6.59 -17.40
CA LYS A 142 -47.88 7.48 -17.25
C LYS A 142 -48.93 6.78 -16.39
N ILE A 143 -49.20 7.32 -15.19
CA ILE A 143 -50.35 6.90 -14.37
C ILE A 143 -51.60 7.58 -14.94
N GLN A 144 -52.51 6.82 -15.56
CA GLN A 144 -53.87 7.29 -15.88
C GLN A 144 -54.77 7.09 -14.66
N ILE A 145 -55.27 8.19 -14.10
CA ILE A 145 -56.26 8.16 -13.01
C ILE A 145 -57.65 8.37 -13.63
N THR A 146 -58.50 7.34 -13.61
CA THR A 146 -59.93 7.46 -13.93
C THR A 146 -60.73 7.79 -12.67
N ARG A 147 -61.48 8.90 -12.69
CA ARG A 147 -62.43 9.25 -11.63
C ARG A 147 -63.68 8.38 -11.77
N ARG A 148 -64.11 7.74 -10.67
CA ARG A 148 -65.45 7.14 -10.53
C ARG A 148 -66.37 8.23 -9.98
N GLU A 149 -67.42 8.60 -10.70
CA GLU A 149 -68.44 9.52 -10.18
C GLU A 149 -69.23 8.80 -9.08
N ILE A 150 -69.26 9.41 -7.89
CA ILE A 150 -70.10 8.99 -6.76
C ILE A 150 -71.27 9.97 -6.74
N GLY A 151 -72.44 9.51 -7.17
CA GLY A 151 -73.63 10.36 -7.22
C GLY A 151 -74.75 9.84 -8.10
N ALA A 152 -75.22 8.62 -7.86
CA ALA A 152 -76.61 8.26 -8.17
C ALA A 152 -77.17 7.64 -6.89
N SER A 153 -77.80 8.48 -6.07
CA SER A 153 -78.48 8.11 -4.85
C SER A 153 -79.70 7.22 -5.17
N ASP A 154 -79.98 6.32 -4.24
CA ASP A 154 -81.10 5.36 -4.23
C ASP A 154 -82.48 6.02 -4.47
N GLU A 155 -83.26 5.40 -5.38
CA GLU A 155 -84.71 5.14 -5.28
C GLU A 155 -85.09 3.96 -6.20
#